data_AF-A0A9X2EXM3-F1
#
_entry.id   AF-A0A9X2EXM3-F1
#
_cell.length_a   1.000
_cell.length_b   1.000
_cell.length_c   1.000
_cell.angle_alpha   90.00
_cell.angle_beta   90.00
_cell.angle_gamma   90.00
#
_symmetry.space_group_name_H-M   'P 1'
#
loop_
_entity.id
_entity.type
_entity.pdbx_description
1 polymer ?
#
loop_
_entity_poly.entity_id
_entity_poly.type
_entity_poly.pdbx_seq_one_letter_code
_entity_poly.pdbx_strand_id
1 'polypeptide(L)'
;GNIANKSMLKGYSEAAEVFPQFTATGNLSDFKIATRTDLGTFPSLRQVAPGAEFKYVSIGERAETAALATYGEMFSITRQAIINDDLGAFTRIPQKMGLAAVRTVGDLVFSILLNNPKMADGKALFHDDHGNLATKSGINTASIDAARVLMGKQKDGTAFLNIRPKFLLCDIADEGTAKVALESEFEVGA
;
A
#
# COMPACT_ATOMS: atom_id res chain seq x y z
N GLY A 1 18.69 -30.74 5.97
CA GLY A 1 18.62 -29.27 6.06
C GLY A 1 17.20 -28.77 6.31
N ASN A 2 16.63 -29.04 7.49
CA ASN A 2 15.23 -28.69 7.79
C ASN A 2 15.10 -27.64 8.92
N ILE A 3 16.14 -27.43 9.73
CA ILE A 3 16.09 -26.54 10.89
C ILE A 3 16.23 -25.07 10.47
N ALA A 4 17.21 -24.74 9.61
CA ALA A 4 17.41 -23.37 9.14
C ALA A 4 16.18 -22.83 8.39
N ASN A 5 15.60 -23.62 7.47
CA ASN A 5 14.38 -23.24 6.75
C ASN A 5 13.20 -23.07 7.71
N LYS A 6 13.02 -23.95 8.71
CA LYS A 6 11.97 -23.80 9.72
C LYS A 6 12.19 -22.56 10.60
N SER A 7 13.42 -22.28 11.01
CA SER A 7 13.76 -21.09 11.80
C SER A 7 13.52 -19.81 11.02
N MET A 8 13.87 -19.78 9.73
CA MET A 8 13.60 -18.65 8.84
C MET A 8 12.10 -18.45 8.63
N LEU A 9 11.36 -19.52 8.33
CA LEU A 9 9.91 -19.45 8.16
C LEU A 9 9.21 -18.99 9.45
N LYS A 10 9.67 -19.48 10.60
CA LYS A 10 9.20 -19.02 11.92
C LYS A 10 9.43 -17.52 12.09
N GLY A 11 10.65 -17.03 11.83
CA GLY A 11 10.97 -15.60 11.89
C GLY A 11 10.12 -14.77 10.93
N TYR A 12 9.89 -15.27 9.72
CA TYR A 12 9.02 -14.63 8.72
C TYR A 12 7.56 -14.54 9.23
N SER A 13 7.02 -15.62 9.82
CA SER A 13 5.65 -15.64 10.34
C SER A 13 5.44 -14.84 11.63
N GLU A 14 6.50 -14.65 12.43
CA GLU A 14 6.46 -13.91 13.70
C GLU A 14 6.55 -12.38 13.51
N ALA A 15 6.93 -11.91 12.31
CA ALA A 15 6.99 -10.48 12.02
C ALA A 15 5.57 -9.89 12.02
N ALA A 16 5.25 -9.07 13.02
CA ALA A 16 4.02 -8.30 13.06
C ALA A 16 4.12 -7.10 12.12
N GLU A 17 3.70 -7.28 10.87
CA GLU A 17 3.69 -6.24 9.85
C GLU A 17 2.25 -5.84 9.50
N VAL A 18 2.04 -4.55 9.23
CA VAL A 18 0.70 -3.97 8.99
C VAL A 18 0.37 -3.83 7.50
N PHE A 19 1.39 -3.79 6.64
CA PHE A 19 1.20 -3.64 5.19
C PHE A 19 0.27 -4.69 4.55
N PRO A 20 0.22 -5.98 5.00
CA PRO A 20 -0.70 -6.96 4.41
C PRO A 20 -2.17 -6.62 4.62
N GLN A 21 -2.52 -5.72 5.55
CA GLN A 21 -3.92 -5.36 5.82
C GLN A 21 -4.53 -4.47 4.73
N PHE A 22 -3.71 -3.64 4.09
CA PHE A 22 -4.15 -2.66 3.09
C PHE A 22 -3.53 -2.85 1.70
N THR A 23 -2.66 -3.84 1.52
CA THR A 23 -2.08 -4.21 0.23
C THR A 23 -2.62 -5.56 -0.26
N ALA A 24 -2.56 -5.79 -1.58
CA ALA A 24 -2.90 -7.06 -2.19
C ALA A 24 -1.68 -7.64 -2.92
N THR A 25 -1.54 -8.97 -2.90
CA THR A 25 -0.45 -9.65 -3.61
C THR A 25 -0.78 -9.77 -5.10
N GLY A 26 0.19 -9.43 -5.95
CA GLY A 26 0.14 -9.61 -7.40
C GLY A 26 1.19 -10.61 -7.85
N ASN A 27 0.96 -11.24 -9.00
CA ASN A 27 1.94 -12.11 -9.65
C ASN A 27 2.36 -11.52 -11.01
N LEU A 28 3.65 -11.55 -11.31
CA LEU A 28 4.22 -11.17 -12.60
C LEU A 28 5.05 -12.34 -13.12
N SER A 29 4.91 -12.65 -14.41
CA SER A 29 5.56 -13.81 -15.02
C SER A 29 7.05 -13.61 -15.31
N ASP A 30 7.52 -12.36 -15.39
CA ASP A 30 8.92 -12.03 -15.64
C ASP A 30 9.38 -10.75 -14.92
N PHE A 31 10.68 -10.47 -15.02
CA PHE A 31 11.33 -9.27 -14.46
C PHE A 31 11.26 -8.04 -15.37
N LYS A 32 10.54 -8.12 -16.50
CA LYS A 32 10.41 -6.96 -17.39
C LYS A 32 9.43 -5.96 -16.79
N ILE A 33 9.54 -4.72 -17.25
CA ILE A 33 8.58 -3.68 -16.91
C ILE A 33 7.23 -4.11 -17.50
N ALA A 34 6.28 -4.43 -16.64
CA ALA A 34 4.93 -4.78 -17.01
C ALA A 34 4.03 -3.54 -16.85
N THR A 35 3.23 -3.25 -17.87
CA THR A 35 2.17 -2.25 -17.79
C THR A 35 0.91 -2.92 -17.25
N ARG A 36 0.49 -2.52 -16.05
CA ARG A 36 -0.84 -2.84 -15.54
C ARG A 36 -1.81 -1.82 -16.12
N THR A 37 -2.57 -2.25 -17.11
CA THR A 37 -3.59 -1.43 -17.76
C THR A 37 -4.90 -1.64 -17.03
N ASP A 38 -5.46 -0.56 -16.50
CA ASP A 38 -6.81 -0.55 -15.96
C ASP A 38 -7.75 0.07 -17.01
N LEU A 39 -8.90 -0.58 -17.19
CA LEU A 39 -9.93 -0.09 -18.10
C LEU A 39 -10.77 0.93 -17.34
N GLY A 40 -10.85 2.16 -17.84
CA GLY A 40 -11.58 3.22 -17.16
C GLY A 40 -13.04 2.88 -16.91
N THR A 41 -13.63 3.53 -15.92
CA THR A 41 -15.03 3.39 -15.57
C THR A 41 -15.92 3.98 -16.67
N PHE A 42 -17.01 3.28 -17.00
CA PHE A 42 -17.99 3.79 -17.95
C PHE A 42 -18.61 5.10 -17.43
N PRO A 43 -18.67 6.17 -18.22
CA PRO A 43 -19.27 7.43 -17.78
C PRO A 43 -20.78 7.27 -17.59
N SER A 44 -21.38 8.19 -16.85
CA SER A 44 -22.83 8.16 -16.57
C SER A 44 -23.66 8.10 -17.86
N LEU A 45 -24.72 7.29 -17.82
CA LEU A 45 -25.62 7.12 -18.95
C LEU A 45 -26.35 8.43 -19.25
N ARG A 46 -26.35 8.84 -20.52
CA ARG A 46 -27.08 10.02 -20.97
C ARG A 46 -28.58 9.74 -20.96
N GLN A 47 -29.39 10.73 -20.57
CA GLN A 47 -30.83 10.65 -20.73
C GLN A 47 -31.15 10.58 -22.23
N VAL A 48 -31.84 9.51 -22.66
CA VAL A 48 -32.31 9.36 -24.04
C VAL A 48 -33.74 9.88 -24.11
N ALA A 49 -33.97 10.92 -24.90
CA ALA A 49 -35.31 11.44 -25.16
C ALA A 49 -36.12 10.43 -25.99
N PRO A 50 -37.46 10.38 -25.87
CA PRO A 50 -38.29 9.50 -26.69
C PRO A 50 -38.05 9.74 -28.19
N GLY A 51 -37.57 8.70 -28.90
CA GLY A 51 -37.24 8.76 -30.33
C GLY A 51 -35.79 9.12 -30.68
N ALA A 52 -34.92 9.32 -29.68
CA ALA A 52 -33.49 9.56 -29.92
C ALA A 52 -32.66 8.26 -29.95
N GLU A 53 -31.55 8.28 -30.69
CA GLU A 53 -30.63 7.14 -30.79
C GLU A 53 -29.65 7.07 -29.61
N PHE A 54 -29.28 5.84 -29.23
CA PHE A 54 -28.20 5.58 -28.29
C PHE A 54 -26.86 5.99 -28.91
N LYS A 55 -26.06 6.76 -28.16
CA LYS A 55 -24.73 7.19 -28.61
C LYS A 55 -23.64 6.28 -28.04
N TYR A 56 -22.68 5.93 -28.87
CA TYR A 56 -21.47 5.24 -28.43
C TYR A 56 -20.65 6.11 -27.48
N VAL A 57 -19.99 5.43 -26.55
CA VAL A 57 -19.12 6.02 -25.54
C VAL A 57 -17.80 5.26 -25.58
N SER A 58 -16.69 6.00 -25.60
CA SER A 58 -15.34 5.46 -25.50
C SER A 58 -14.89 5.41 -24.04
N ILE A 59 -14.23 4.32 -23.66
CA ILE A 59 -13.56 4.16 -22.37
C ILE A 59 -12.07 4.46 -22.57
N GLY A 60 -11.47 5.25 -21.69
CA GLY A 60 -10.02 5.48 -21.68
C GLY A 60 -9.29 4.40 -20.88
N GLU A 61 -8.04 4.13 -21.24
CA GLU A 61 -7.15 3.20 -20.51
C GLU A 61 -6.12 4.00 -19.70
N ARG A 62 -5.82 3.56 -18.47
CA ARG A 62 -4.67 4.05 -17.70
C ARG A 62 -3.70 2.91 -17.50
N ALA A 63 -2.43 3.13 -17.78
CA ALA A 63 -1.39 2.14 -17.60
C ALA A 63 -0.36 2.63 -16.58
N GLU A 64 -0.16 1.85 -15.52
CA GLU A 64 0.93 2.06 -14.56
C GLU A 64 1.99 0.97 -14.74
N THR A 65 3.25 1.34 -14.55
CA THR A 65 4.37 0.41 -14.73
C THR A 65 4.78 -0.23 -13.40
N ALA A 66 4.97 -1.54 -13.41
CA ALA A 66 5.50 -2.29 -12.28
C ALA A 66 6.62 -3.23 -12.76
N ALA A 67 7.66 -3.39 -11.96
CA ALA A 67 8.76 -4.31 -12.23
C ALA A 67 9.08 -5.12 -10.97
N LEU A 68 9.38 -6.41 -11.16
CA LEU A 68 9.89 -7.24 -10.08
C LEU A 68 11.35 -6.89 -9.79
N ALA A 69 11.71 -6.84 -8.51
CA ALA A 69 13.10 -6.72 -8.05
C ALA A 69 13.41 -7.85 -7.07
N THR A 70 14.64 -8.37 -7.12
CA THR A 70 15.10 -9.43 -6.22
C THR A 70 15.95 -8.82 -5.11
N TYR A 71 15.57 -9.09 -3.86
CA TYR A 71 16.33 -8.71 -2.67
C TYR A 71 16.78 -9.98 -1.96
N GLY A 72 18.05 -10.07 -1.59
CA GLY A 72 18.58 -11.25 -0.91
C GLY A 72 20.02 -11.06 -0.44
N GLU A 73 20.34 -11.70 0.68
CA GLU A 73 21.67 -11.69 1.29
C GLU A 73 22.07 -13.12 1.67
N MET A 74 23.36 -13.43 1.54
CA MET A 74 23.92 -14.74 1.91
C MET A 74 24.66 -14.65 3.23
N PHE A 75 24.50 -15.67 4.07
CA PHE A 75 25.29 -15.82 5.29
C PHE A 75 26.11 -17.12 5.22
N SER A 76 27.36 -17.05 5.63
CA SER A 76 28.27 -18.19 5.69
C SER A 76 28.57 -18.55 7.13
N ILE A 77 28.68 -19.84 7.43
CA ILE A 77 29.09 -20.33 8.75
C ILE A 77 30.46 -20.99 8.62
N THR A 78 31.39 -20.60 9.48
CA THR A 78 32.74 -21.16 9.50
C THR A 78 32.76 -22.53 10.19
N ARG A 79 33.73 -23.37 9.83
CA ARG A 79 33.93 -24.68 10.48
C ARG A 79 34.18 -24.53 11.98
N GLN A 80 34.88 -23.49 12.39
CA GLN A 80 35.13 -23.17 13.79
C GLN A 80 33.82 -22.85 14.53
N ALA A 81 32.89 -22.11 13.92
CA ALA A 81 31.57 -21.86 14.51
C ALA A 81 30.69 -23.12 14.60
N ILE A 82 30.87 -24.09 13.68
CA ILE A 82 30.23 -25.42 13.77
C ILE A 82 30.81 -26.21 14.95
N ILE A 83 32.13 -26.20 15.13
CA ILE A 83 32.84 -27.01 16.14
C ILE A 83 32.73 -26.40 17.54
N ASN A 84 32.76 -25.07 17.65
CA ASN A 84 32.70 -24.35 18.92
C ASN A 84 31.28 -24.33 19.53
N ASP A 85 30.32 -24.96 18.86
CA ASP A 85 28.97 -25.22 19.35
C ASP A 85 28.29 -24.02 20.01
N ASP A 86 28.33 -22.87 19.32
CA ASP A 86 27.33 -21.83 19.51
C ASP A 86 25.98 -22.36 18.96
N LEU A 87 25.37 -23.31 19.69
CA LEU A 87 24.12 -24.03 19.40
C LEU A 87 22.94 -23.11 19.02
N GLY A 88 23.04 -21.81 19.30
CA GLY A 88 22.05 -20.81 18.93
C GLY A 88 22.27 -20.15 17.57
N ALA A 89 23.47 -20.15 16.99
CA ALA A 89 23.76 -19.37 15.77
C ALA A 89 23.02 -19.94 14.54
N PHE A 90 22.97 -21.27 14.41
CA PHE A 90 22.30 -21.99 13.33
C PHE A 90 20.77 -21.82 13.31
N THR A 91 20.18 -21.39 14.43
CA THR A 91 18.74 -21.18 14.56
C THR A 91 18.39 -19.69 14.58
N ARG A 92 19.17 -18.88 15.31
CA ARG A 92 18.95 -17.44 15.45
C ARG A 92 19.26 -16.66 14.19
N ILE A 93 20.34 -16.99 13.45
CA ILE A 93 20.69 -16.25 12.23
C ILE A 93 19.61 -16.42 11.17
N PRO A 94 19.17 -17.65 10.81
CA PRO A 94 18.06 -17.81 9.86
C PRO A 94 16.76 -17.16 10.34
N GLN A 95 16.45 -17.20 11.64
CA GLN A 95 15.26 -16.53 12.17
C GLN A 95 15.34 -15.01 11.98
N LYS A 96 16.50 -14.39 12.26
CA LYS A 96 16.73 -12.96 11.99
C LYS A 96 16.66 -12.62 10.51
N MET A 97 17.15 -13.49 9.64
CA MET A 97 17.00 -13.30 8.19
C MET A 97 15.54 -13.37 7.74
N GLY A 98 14.75 -14.28 8.31
CA GLY A 98 13.30 -14.34 8.06
C GLY A 98 12.59 -13.05 8.47
N LEU A 99 12.93 -12.51 9.65
CA LEU A 99 12.41 -11.21 10.12
C LEU A 99 12.84 -10.05 9.21
N ALA A 100 14.10 -10.02 8.79
CA ALA A 100 14.61 -8.98 7.90
C ALA A 100 13.91 -9.00 6.53
N ALA A 101 13.65 -10.19 5.99
CA ALA A 101 12.98 -10.34 4.70
C ALA A 101 11.58 -9.70 4.68
N VAL A 102 10.76 -9.93 5.71
CA VAL A 102 9.41 -9.31 5.78
C VAL A 102 9.52 -7.80 5.96
N ARG A 103 10.44 -7.33 6.81
CA ARG A 103 10.68 -5.89 7.03
C ARG A 103 11.07 -5.18 5.75
N THR A 104 11.94 -5.77 4.92
CA THR A 104 12.29 -5.18 3.63
C THR A 104 11.07 -5.01 2.73
N VAL A 105 10.13 -5.96 2.73
CA VAL A 105 8.87 -5.79 1.99
C VAL A 105 8.06 -4.62 2.55
N GLY A 106 7.92 -4.53 3.87
CA GLY A 106 7.26 -3.39 4.53
C GLY A 106 7.90 -2.05 4.20
N ASP A 107 9.23 -1.95 4.33
CA ASP A 107 10.01 -0.75 4.00
C ASP A 107 9.77 -0.31 2.55
N LEU A 108 9.75 -1.25 1.60
CA LEU A 108 9.47 -0.96 0.20
C LEU A 108 8.05 -0.42 0.00
N VAL A 109 7.04 -1.01 0.64
CA VAL A 109 5.65 -0.53 0.56
C VAL A 109 5.54 0.90 1.10
N PHE A 110 6.05 1.15 2.31
CA PHE A 110 5.98 2.48 2.91
C PHE A 110 6.85 3.51 2.18
N SER A 111 7.97 3.09 1.58
CA SER A 111 8.80 3.98 0.76
C SER A 111 8.04 4.58 -0.41
N ILE A 112 7.10 3.85 -1.02
CA ILE A 112 6.28 4.39 -2.12
C ILE A 112 5.38 5.52 -1.59
N LEU A 113 4.75 5.31 -0.44
CA LEU A 113 3.88 6.32 0.17
C LEU A 113 4.65 7.57 0.62
N LEU A 114 5.83 7.38 1.20
CA LEU A 114 6.68 8.47 1.71
C LEU A 114 7.39 9.25 0.61
N ASN A 115 7.89 8.57 -0.43
CA ASN A 115 8.61 9.21 -1.53
C ASN A 115 7.67 9.92 -2.51
N ASN A 116 6.38 9.57 -2.51
CA ASN A 116 5.36 10.16 -3.37
C ASN A 116 5.80 10.20 -4.86
N PRO A 117 6.11 9.05 -5.47
CA PRO A 117 6.71 8.99 -6.80
C PRO A 117 5.75 9.54 -7.87
N LYS A 118 6.31 9.91 -9.02
CA LYS A 118 5.53 10.36 -10.18
C LYS A 118 4.80 9.18 -10.83
N MET A 119 3.53 9.37 -11.14
CA MET A 119 2.68 8.44 -11.88
C MET A 119 2.86 8.64 -13.40
N ALA A 120 2.18 7.84 -14.22
CA ALA A 120 2.28 7.89 -15.68
C ALA A 120 1.91 9.25 -16.30
N ASP A 121 1.13 10.08 -15.60
CA ASP A 121 0.77 11.45 -15.99
C ASP A 121 1.85 12.51 -15.66
N GLY A 122 2.96 12.09 -15.05
CA GLY A 122 4.09 12.95 -14.68
C GLY A 122 3.91 13.71 -13.36
N LYS A 123 2.78 13.55 -12.67
CA LYS A 123 2.48 14.16 -11.36
C LYS A 123 2.74 13.16 -10.23
N ALA A 124 3.02 13.67 -9.04
CA ALA A 124 3.23 12.82 -7.87
C ALA A 124 1.95 12.07 -7.48
N LEU A 125 2.08 10.89 -6.87
CA LEU A 125 0.95 10.07 -6.43
C LEU A 125 -0.10 10.89 -5.66
N PHE A 126 0.31 11.64 -4.63
CA PHE A 126 -0.47 12.65 -3.94
C PHE A 126 -0.22 14.04 -4.53
N HIS A 127 -1.24 14.61 -5.18
CA HIS A 127 -1.16 15.91 -5.83
C HIS A 127 -2.55 16.55 -5.88
N ASP A 128 -2.62 17.89 -5.85
CA ASP A 128 -3.89 18.64 -5.85
C ASP A 128 -4.74 18.32 -7.09
N ASP A 129 -4.11 18.23 -8.26
CA ASP A 129 -4.80 17.86 -9.51
C ASP A 129 -5.40 16.44 -9.52
N HIS A 130 -4.96 15.55 -8.62
CA HIS A 130 -5.55 14.22 -8.45
C HIS A 130 -6.73 14.25 -7.47
N GLY A 131 -6.97 15.40 -6.80
CA GLY A 131 -8.00 15.54 -5.78
C GLY A 131 -7.83 14.59 -4.59
N ASN A 132 -6.60 14.10 -4.36
CA ASN A 132 -6.27 13.15 -3.31
C ASN A 132 -5.33 13.71 -2.23
N LEU A 133 -4.98 15.00 -2.33
CA LEU A 133 -4.18 15.71 -1.34
C LEU A 133 -5.10 16.58 -0.47
N ALA A 134 -5.07 16.34 0.84
CA ALA A 134 -5.75 17.19 1.81
C ALA A 134 -4.82 18.34 2.25
N THR A 135 -5.41 19.47 2.68
CA THR A 135 -4.64 20.56 3.28
C THR A 135 -3.87 20.05 4.49
N LYS A 136 -2.57 20.34 4.54
CA LYS A 136 -1.70 19.94 5.66
C LYS A 136 -2.25 20.51 6.98
N SER A 137 -2.76 19.62 7.81
CA SER A 137 -3.31 19.88 9.14
C SER A 137 -2.96 18.68 10.03
N GLY A 138 -2.90 18.87 11.34
CA GLY A 138 -2.76 17.75 12.28
C GLY A 138 -3.99 16.84 12.22
N ILE A 139 -3.87 15.61 12.73
CA ILE A 139 -4.98 14.67 12.77
C ILE A 139 -6.04 15.17 13.75
N ASN A 140 -7.24 15.46 13.24
CA ASN A 140 -8.44 15.84 14.00
C ASN A 140 -9.70 15.44 13.22
N THR A 141 -10.86 15.48 13.87
CA THR A 141 -12.16 15.12 13.28
C THR A 141 -12.45 15.86 11.97
N ALA A 142 -12.19 17.17 11.92
CA ALA A 142 -12.40 17.98 10.72
C ALA A 142 -11.48 17.56 9.55
N SER A 143 -10.21 17.28 9.82
CA SER A 143 -9.25 16.82 8.81
C SER A 143 -9.61 15.44 8.26
N ILE A 144 -10.11 14.54 9.12
CA ILE A 144 -10.55 13.20 8.72
C ILE A 144 -11.84 13.28 7.89
N ASP A 145 -12.79 14.15 8.26
CA ASP A 145 -14.00 14.35 7.46
C ASP A 145 -13.68 14.96 6.09
N ALA A 146 -12.78 15.95 6.03
CA ALA A 146 -12.30 16.51 4.77
C ALA A 146 -11.65 15.43 3.88
N ALA A 147 -10.79 14.58 4.44
CA ALA A 147 -10.18 13.46 3.72
C ALA A 147 -11.23 12.43 3.25
N ARG A 148 -12.22 12.11 4.09
CA ARG A 148 -13.34 11.21 3.75
C ARG A 148 -14.17 11.77 2.58
N VAL A 149 -14.42 13.07 2.56
CA VAL A 149 -15.11 13.75 1.47
C VAL A 149 -14.29 13.71 0.18
N LEU A 150 -12.97 13.92 0.25
CA LEU A 150 -12.08 13.82 -0.91
C LEU A 150 -12.08 12.39 -1.49
N MET A 151 -11.97 11.36 -0.65
CA MET A 151 -12.06 9.96 -1.09
C MET A 151 -13.42 9.63 -1.71
N GLY A 152 -14.52 10.08 -1.10
CA GLY A 152 -15.86 9.88 -1.65
C GLY A 152 -16.09 10.59 -2.99
N LYS A 153 -15.45 11.75 -3.19
CA LYS A 153 -15.52 12.54 -4.42
C LYS A 153 -14.51 12.13 -5.49
N GLN A 154 -13.71 11.10 -5.24
CA GLN A 154 -12.77 10.60 -6.25
C GLN A 154 -13.50 10.22 -7.53
N LYS A 155 -12.90 10.61 -8.65
CA LYS A 155 -13.50 10.44 -9.97
C LYS A 155 -12.62 9.57 -10.85
N ASP A 156 -13.28 8.71 -11.60
CA ASP A 156 -12.70 8.12 -12.78
C ASP A 156 -13.42 8.68 -14.01
N GLY A 157 -12.73 9.58 -14.73
CA GLY A 157 -13.34 10.39 -15.78
C GLY A 157 -14.48 11.25 -15.23
N THR A 158 -15.71 10.98 -15.69
CA THR A 158 -16.91 11.70 -15.24
C THR A 158 -17.68 10.96 -14.14
N ALA A 159 -17.31 9.71 -13.83
CA ALA A 159 -17.98 8.89 -12.83
C ALA A 159 -17.38 9.12 -11.43
N PHE A 160 -18.23 9.23 -10.42
CA PHE A 160 -17.78 9.25 -9.02
C PHE A 160 -17.66 7.83 -8.49
N LEU A 161 -16.55 7.54 -7.82
CA LEU A 161 -16.24 6.21 -7.31
C LEU A 161 -16.81 5.94 -5.90
N ASN A 162 -17.25 6.99 -5.18
CA ASN A 162 -17.82 6.89 -3.83
C ASN A 162 -16.98 6.00 -2.89
N ILE A 163 -15.66 6.20 -2.89
CA ILE A 163 -14.72 5.41 -2.12
C ILE A 163 -14.89 5.75 -0.64
N ARG A 164 -15.11 4.74 0.20
CA ARG A 164 -15.19 4.89 1.66
C ARG A 164 -13.88 4.48 2.31
N PRO A 165 -13.28 5.32 3.17
CA PRO A 165 -12.05 4.95 3.87
C PRO A 165 -12.28 3.77 4.80
N LYS A 166 -11.35 2.82 4.81
CA LYS A 166 -11.33 1.65 5.71
C LYS A 166 -10.19 1.70 6.73
N PHE A 167 -9.05 2.25 6.33
CA PHE A 167 -7.85 2.33 7.16
C PHE A 167 -7.33 3.77 7.17
N LEU A 168 -6.84 4.21 8.33
CA LEU A 168 -6.07 5.45 8.49
C LEU A 168 -4.63 5.05 8.80
N LEU A 169 -3.68 5.53 8.00
CA LEU A 169 -2.26 5.30 8.23
C LEU A 169 -1.68 6.56 8.88
N CYS A 170 -1.03 6.42 10.03
CA CYS A 170 -0.35 7.50 10.73
C CYS A 170 0.97 6.99 11.33
N ASP A 171 1.86 7.91 11.69
CA ASP A 171 3.04 7.58 12.49
C ASP A 171 2.62 7.18 13.91
N ILE A 172 3.48 6.44 14.60
CA ILE A 172 3.26 5.98 15.97
C ILE A 172 3.12 7.15 16.95
N ALA A 173 3.79 8.28 16.66
CA ALA A 173 3.68 9.50 17.46
C ALA A 173 2.26 10.09 17.44
N ASP A 174 1.54 9.96 16.32
CA ASP A 174 0.20 10.49 16.14
C ASP A 174 -0.90 9.44 16.40
N GLU A 175 -0.54 8.20 16.74
CA GLU A 175 -1.49 7.09 16.94
C GLU A 175 -2.54 7.41 18.02
N GLY A 176 -2.12 8.05 19.11
CA GLY A 176 -3.05 8.45 20.19
C GLY A 176 -4.10 9.43 19.69
N THR A 177 -3.66 10.46 18.95
CA THR A 177 -4.55 11.46 18.35
C THR A 177 -5.47 10.85 17.30
N ALA A 178 -4.92 9.94 16.47
CA ALA A 178 -5.68 9.23 15.45
C ALA A 178 -6.78 8.35 16.05
N LYS A 179 -6.48 7.60 17.11
CA LYS A 179 -7.48 6.78 17.81
C LYS A 179 -8.60 7.62 18.39
N VAL A 180 -8.26 8.71 19.08
CA VAL A 180 -9.26 9.64 19.61
C VAL A 180 -10.14 10.17 18.48
N ALA A 181 -9.55 10.64 17.38
CA ALA A 181 -10.31 11.18 16.26
C ALA A 181 -11.18 10.13 15.53
N LEU A 182 -10.82 8.83 15.59
CA LEU A 182 -11.59 7.72 15.01
C LEU A 182 -12.71 7.21 15.94
N GLU A 183 -12.45 7.17 17.25
CA GLU A 183 -13.37 6.64 18.27
C GLU A 183 -14.31 7.70 18.84
N SER A 184 -14.01 8.99 18.65
CA SER A 184 -14.86 10.10 19.10
C SER A 184 -16.23 10.07 18.41
N GLU A 185 -17.23 9.60 19.14
CA GLU A 185 -18.66 9.69 18.77
C GLU A 185 -19.21 11.14 18.94
N PHE A 186 -18.50 11.98 19.72
CA PHE A 186 -18.84 13.38 19.97
C PHE A 186 -17.59 14.27 19.86
N GLU A 187 -17.70 15.43 19.20
CA GLU A 187 -16.69 16.48 19.28
C GLU A 187 -16.74 17.13 20.67
N VAL A 188 -15.64 17.06 21.43
CA VAL A 188 -15.52 17.82 22.68
C VAL A 188 -15.16 19.26 22.33
N GLY A 189 -16.17 20.12 22.23
CA GLY A 189 -16.05 21.57 22.35
C GLY A 189 -15.81 22.33 21.05
N ALA A 190 -16.90 22.92 20.54
CA ALA A 190 -16.87 24.24 19.90
C ALA A 190 -17.41 25.28 20.90
#